data_AF-A0A5E4TEP5-F1
#
_entry.id   AF-A0A5E4TEP5-F1
#
_cell.length_a   1.000
_cell.length_b   1.000
_cell.length_c   1.000
_cell.angle_alpha   90.00
_cell.angle_beta   90.00
_cell.angle_gamma   90.00
#
_symmetry.space_group_name_H-M   'P 1'
#
loop_
_entity.id
_entity.type
_entity.pdbx_description
1 polymer ?
#
loop_
_entity_poly.entity_id
_entity_poly.type
_entity_poly.pdbx_seq_one_letter_code
_entity_poly.pdbx_strand_id
1 'polypeptide(L)' 'MACMSCHNASAPVSAGKATLTVLDGRPAAELMDSLRSLRDGKRPATLMPQLLKGYREDELQRIAAYFAAQPQPSASSR' A
#
# COMPACT_ATOMS: atom_id res chain seq x y z
N MET A 1 -10.68 -4.43 0.23
CA MET A 1 -10.80 -5.05 1.57
C MET A 1 -9.50 -5.62 2.12
N ALA A 2 -8.79 -6.53 1.42
CA ALA A 2 -7.61 -7.21 1.99
C ALA A 2 -6.46 -6.28 2.44
N CYS A 3 -6.10 -5.26 1.66
CA CYS A 3 -4.97 -4.37 2.01
C CYS A 3 -5.30 -3.46 3.21
N MET A 4 -6.55 -3.01 3.32
CA MET A 4 -7.03 -2.11 4.38
C MET A 4 -7.10 -2.81 5.75
N SER A 5 -7.06 -4.14 5.81
CA SER A 5 -6.94 -4.87 7.08
C SER A 5 -5.71 -4.48 7.88
N CYS A 6 -4.67 -3.92 7.23
CA CYS A 6 -3.46 -3.46 7.90
C CYS A 6 -3.04 -2.03 7.50
N HIS A 7 -3.37 -1.60 6.27
CA HIS A 7 -2.99 -0.28 5.74
C HIS A 7 -4.10 0.78 5.85
N ASN A 8 -5.12 0.56 6.67
CA ASN A 8 -6.17 1.56 6.83
C ASN A 8 -5.63 2.84 7.46
N ALA A 9 -6.19 3.95 7.03
CA ALA A 9 -5.80 5.27 7.50
C ALA A 9 -6.27 5.61 8.91
N SER A 10 -7.43 5.08 9.32
CA SER A 10 -8.09 5.42 10.58
C SER A 10 -7.46 4.75 11.81
N ALA A 11 -6.78 3.63 11.59
CA ALA A 11 -6.14 2.79 12.58
C ALA A 11 -4.91 2.09 11.94
N PRO A 12 -3.83 2.85 11.67
CA PRO A 12 -2.62 2.29 11.08
C PRO A 12 -2.07 1.18 12.00
N VAL A 13 -1.84 0.00 11.43
CA VAL A 13 -1.28 -1.10 12.20
C VAL A 13 0.22 -0.86 12.42
N SER A 14 0.67 -1.02 13.65
CA SER A 14 2.09 -1.03 14.01
C SER A 14 2.57 -2.47 14.11
N ALA A 15 3.49 -2.88 13.23
CA ALA A 15 4.19 -4.14 13.33
C ALA A 15 5.57 -3.91 13.97
N GLY A 16 5.65 -4.02 15.30
CA GLY A 16 6.85 -3.65 16.06
C GLY A 16 7.05 -2.13 16.12
N LYS A 17 8.25 -1.63 15.75
CA LYS A 17 8.56 -0.18 15.68
C LYS A 17 8.18 0.48 14.34
N ALA A 18 7.68 -0.29 13.37
CA ALA A 18 7.34 0.21 12.04
C ALA A 18 5.83 0.45 11.93
N THR A 19 5.45 1.71 11.71
CA THR A 19 4.09 2.08 11.33
C THR A 19 3.88 1.76 9.86
N LEU A 20 2.82 1.02 9.54
CA LEU A 20 2.47 0.75 8.14
C LEU A 20 2.08 2.05 7.45
N THR A 21 2.56 2.23 6.21
CA THR A 21 2.24 3.40 5.41
C THR A 21 0.79 3.34 4.93
N VAL A 22 0.09 4.45 5.08
CA VAL A 22 -1.23 4.68 4.49
C VAL A 22 -1.12 4.64 2.97
N LEU A 23 -2.08 3.96 2.31
CA LEU A 23 -2.11 3.85 0.84
C LEU A 23 -3.02 4.89 0.19
N ASP A 24 -4.05 5.34 0.91
CA ASP A 24 -5.11 6.18 0.38
C ASP A 24 -4.59 7.55 -0.10
N GLY A 25 -4.93 7.89 -1.33
CA GLY A 25 -4.65 9.16 -1.99
C GLY A 25 -3.17 9.42 -2.31
N ARG A 26 -2.30 8.41 -2.18
CA ARG A 26 -0.91 8.50 -2.67
C ARG A 26 -0.85 8.39 -4.20
N PRO A 27 0.11 9.04 -4.87
CA PRO A 27 0.25 8.96 -6.32
C PRO A 27 0.37 7.51 -6.80
N ALA A 28 -0.37 7.16 -7.86
CA ALA A 28 -0.38 5.81 -8.41
C ALA A 28 1.02 5.31 -8.80
N ALA A 29 1.88 6.20 -9.32
CA ALA A 29 3.27 5.88 -9.68
C ALA A 29 4.11 5.48 -8.46
N GLU A 30 3.93 6.17 -7.34
CA GLU A 30 4.66 5.90 -6.09
C GLU A 30 4.20 4.58 -5.44
N LEU A 31 2.89 4.34 -5.49
CA LEU A 31 2.29 3.07 -5.06
C LEU A 31 2.77 1.90 -5.94
N MET A 32 2.86 2.10 -7.26
CA MET A 32 3.42 1.13 -8.21
C MET A 32 4.86 0.78 -7.91
N ASP A 33 5.71 1.78 -7.71
CA ASP A 33 7.11 1.53 -7.43
C ASP A 33 7.30 0.77 -6.10
N SER A 34 6.50 1.12 -5.09
CA SER A 34 6.49 0.43 -3.80
C SER A 34 6.01 -1.01 -3.93
N LEU A 35 4.88 -1.26 -4.60
CA LEU A 35 4.31 -2.60 -4.78
C LEU A 35 5.26 -3.50 -5.57
N ARG A 36 5.87 -2.98 -6.63
CA ARG A 36 6.87 -3.69 -7.44
C ARG A 36 8.11 -4.02 -6.62
N SER A 37 8.64 -3.05 -5.89
CA SER A 37 9.83 -3.25 -5.05
C SER A 37 9.61 -4.27 -3.94
N LEU A 38 8.40 -4.33 -3.37
CA LEU A 38 8.03 -5.31 -2.36
C LEU A 38 7.81 -6.71 -2.97
N ARG A 39 7.13 -6.81 -4.12
CA ARG A 39 6.95 -8.06 -4.86
C ARG A 39 8.30 -8.67 -5.25
N ASP A 40 9.19 -7.86 -5.79
CA ASP A 40 10.50 -8.29 -6.29
C ASP A 40 11.53 -8.48 -5.16
N GLY A 41 11.15 -8.22 -3.90
CA GLY A 41 12.02 -8.37 -2.73
C GLY A 41 13.13 -7.32 -2.62
N LYS A 42 13.09 -6.26 -3.44
CA LYS A 42 14.07 -5.15 -3.41
C LYS A 42 13.95 -4.30 -2.16
N ARG A 43 12.74 -4.19 -1.62
CA ARG A 43 12.47 -3.47 -0.36
C ARG A 43 12.27 -4.48 0.76
N PRO A 44 13.02 -4.38 1.89
CA PRO A 44 12.85 -5.29 3.01
C PRO A 44 11.47 -5.10 3.63
N ALA A 45 10.73 -6.19 3.75
CA ALA A 45 9.43 -6.26 4.40
C ALA A 45 9.16 -7.68 4.87
N THR A 46 8.41 -7.81 5.96
CA THR A 46 8.14 -9.11 6.61
C THR A 46 7.06 -9.90 5.88
N LEU A 47 5.92 -9.25 5.57
CA LEU A 47 4.73 -9.93 5.02
C LEU A 47 4.47 -9.59 3.55
N MET A 48 4.65 -8.33 3.16
CA MET A 48 4.25 -7.84 1.84
C MET A 48 4.85 -8.63 0.66
N PRO A 49 6.13 -9.06 0.66
CA PRO A 49 6.67 -9.87 -0.44
C PRO A 49 5.95 -11.20 -0.61
N GLN A 50 5.52 -11.85 0.49
CA GLN A 50 4.77 -13.11 0.40
C GLN A 50 3.35 -12.89 -0.12
N LEU A 51 2.70 -11.79 0.31
CA LEU A 51 1.36 -11.43 -0.18
C LEU A 51 1.38 -11.05 -1.67
N LEU A 52 2.44 -10.38 -2.14
CA LEU A 52 2.50 -9.86 -3.51
C LEU A 52 3.02 -10.85 -4.56
N LYS A 53 3.65 -11.97 -4.16
CA LYS A 53 4.19 -12.99 -5.09
C LYS A 53 3.19 -13.52 -6.12
N GLY A 54 1.90 -13.56 -5.77
CA GLY A 54 0.84 -14.03 -6.67
C GLY A 54 0.43 -13.00 -7.73
N TYR A 55 0.63 -11.71 -7.46
CA TYR A 55 0.05 -10.63 -8.26
C TYR A 55 0.84 -10.36 -9.54
N ARG A 56 0.11 -10.25 -10.65
CA ARG A 56 0.63 -9.79 -11.93
C ARG A 56 0.77 -8.27 -11.93
N GLU A 57 1.54 -7.76 -12.87
CA GLU A 57 1.82 -6.32 -12.95
C GLU A 57 0.59 -5.46 -13.23
N ASP A 58 -0.32 -5.95 -14.08
CA ASP A 58 -1.58 -5.27 -14.38
C ASP A 58 -2.52 -5.26 -13.16
N GLU A 59 -2.52 -6.32 -12.35
CA GLU A 59 -3.27 -6.36 -11.10
C GLU A 59 -2.71 -5.37 -10.08
N LEU A 60 -1.38 -5.29 -9.96
CA LEU A 60 -0.74 -4.27 -9.14
C LEU A 60 -1.18 -2.89 -9.64
N GLN A 61 -1.12 -2.61 -10.95
CA GLN A 61 -1.51 -1.32 -11.51
C GLN A 61 -2.93 -0.92 -11.14
N ARG A 62 -3.88 -1.86 -11.18
CA ARG A 62 -5.27 -1.64 -10.73
C ARG A 62 -5.33 -1.30 -9.25
N ILE A 63 -4.53 -1.96 -8.41
CA ILE A 63 -4.46 -1.70 -6.97
C ILE A 63 -3.94 -0.27 -6.70
N ALA A 64 -2.85 0.16 -7.35
CA ALA A 64 -2.37 1.53 -7.15
C ALA A 64 -3.34 2.58 -7.68
N ALA A 65 -3.96 2.34 -8.84
CA ALA A 65 -4.96 3.25 -9.38
C ALA A 65 -6.15 3.41 -8.42
N TYR A 66 -6.60 2.30 -7.83
CA TYR A 66 -7.67 2.30 -6.83
C TYR A 66 -7.31 3.17 -5.61
N PHE A 67 -6.13 2.94 -5.02
CA PHE A 67 -5.69 3.66 -3.82
C PHE A 67 -5.37 5.12 -4.10
N ALA A 68 -4.83 5.44 -5.27
CA ALA A 68 -4.59 6.82 -5.69
C ALA A 68 -5.87 7.63 -5.88
N ALA A 69 -6.99 6.97 -6.22
CA ALA A 69 -8.30 7.59 -6.32
C ALA A 69 -9.00 7.76 -4.97
N GLN A 70 -8.48 7.18 -3.89
CA GLN A 70 -9.05 7.36 -2.55
C GLN A 70 -8.73 8.75 -1.99
N PRO A 71 -9.60 9.33 -1.15
CA PRO A 71 -9.31 10.58 -0.47
C PRO A 71 -8.10 10.41 0.46
N GLN A 72 -7.15 11.34 0.42
CA GLN A 72 -6.03 11.35 1.35
C GLN A 72 -6.54 11.57 2.78
N PRO A 73 -6.15 10.73 3.74
CA PRO A 73 -6.68 10.79 5.11
C PRO A 73 -6.10 11.93 5.96
N SER A 74 -5.49 12.93 5.34
CA SER A 74 -5.03 14.15 6.01
C SER A 74 -5.06 15.39 5.10
N ALA A 75 -6.01 15.44 4.15
CA ALA A 75 -6.27 16.65 3.35
C ALA A 75 -7.76 17.08 3.36
N SER A 76 -8.50 16.71 4.41
CA SER A 76 -9.79 17.32 4.82
C SER A 76 -10.11 16.74 6.20
N SER A 77 -10.09 17.49 7.30
CA SER A 77 -11.00 18.59 7.58
C SER A 77 -10.39 19.56 8.60
N ARG A 78 -10.56 20.86 8.34
CA ARG A 78 -10.77 21.88 9.38
C ARG A 78 -12.11 21.66 10.07
#